data_AF-A0A453KEF5-F1
#
_entry.id   AF-A0A453KEF5-F1
#
_cell.length_a   1.000
_cell.length_b   1.000
_cell.length_c   1.000
_cell.angle_alpha   90.00
_cell.angle_beta   90.00
_cell.angle_gamma   90.00
#
_symmetry.space_group_name_H-M   'P 1'
#
loop_
_entity.id
_entity.type
_entity.pdbx_description
1 polymer ?
#
loop_
_entity_poly.entity_id
_entity_poly.type
_entity_poly.pdbx_seq_one_letter_code
_entity_poly.pdbx_strand_id
1 'polypeptide(L)'
;MEPFLRKQGLPVRLNKGVVELVADHVVCEEGKPLSPEAAHTLRVLGTKMATFRLYLVCRWSSDDFEVYKEGLAHLGGEEADESS
;
A
#
# COMPACT_ATOMS: atom_id res chain seq x y z
N MET A 1 2.59 22.51 -0.08
CA MET A 1 2.40 21.20 0.58
C MET A 1 1.50 21.28 1.80
N GLU A 2 1.66 22.28 2.67
CA GLU A 2 0.84 22.43 3.89
C GLU A 2 -0.70 22.48 3.69
N PRO A 3 -1.28 23.23 2.72
CA PRO A 3 -2.74 23.23 2.54
C PRO A 3 -3.28 21.87 2.06
N PHE A 4 -2.42 21.03 1.49
CA PHE A 4 -2.79 19.68 1.07
C PHE A 4 -2.94 18.75 2.28
N LEU A 5 -2.02 18.80 3.24
CA LEU A 5 -2.06 17.96 4.44
C LEU A 5 -3.24 18.31 5.36
N ARG A 6 -3.59 19.60 5.49
CA ARG A 6 -4.81 20.02 6.20
C ARG A 6 -6.09 19.49 5.54
N LYS A 7 -6.11 19.42 4.19
CA LYS A 7 -7.26 18.88 3.44
C LYS A 7 -7.43 17.37 3.60
N GLN A 8 -6.35 16.65 3.96
CA GLN A 8 -6.34 15.22 4.23
C GLN A 8 -6.67 14.86 5.70
N GLY A 9 -7.11 15.84 6.51
CA GLY A 9 -7.50 15.61 7.91
C GLY A 9 -6.34 15.48 8.90
N LEU A 10 -5.10 15.72 8.47
CA LEU A 10 -3.94 15.65 9.37
C LEU A 10 -3.88 16.91 10.26
N PRO A 11 -3.73 16.76 11.58
CA PRO A 11 -3.58 17.87 12.51
C PRO A 11 -2.16 18.46 12.40
N VAL A 12 -1.90 19.26 11.36
CA VAL A 12 -0.61 19.89 11.10
C VAL A 12 -0.64 21.40 11.30
N ARG A 13 0.46 21.97 11.82
CA ARG A 13 0.69 23.40 11.97
C ARG A 13 2.00 23.79 11.29
N LEU A 14 2.02 24.95 10.65
CA LEU A 14 3.25 25.54 10.13
C LEU A 14 3.90 26.40 11.20
N ASN A 15 5.10 26.01 11.63
CA ASN A 15 5.94 26.79 12.53
C ASN A 15 7.22 27.19 11.77
N LYS A 16 7.31 28.48 11.42
CA LYS A 16 8.47 29.07 10.72
C LYS A 16 8.89 28.32 9.43
N GLY A 17 7.92 27.78 8.68
CA GLY A 17 8.16 27.05 7.44
C GLY A 17 8.37 25.55 7.60
N VAL A 18 8.41 25.04 8.84
CA VAL A 18 8.44 23.59 9.14
C VAL A 18 7.02 23.11 9.43
N VAL A 19 6.65 21.95 8.88
CA VAL A 19 5.36 21.31 9.14
C VAL A 19 5.51 20.47 10.40
N GLU A 20 4.76 20.82 11.45
CA GLU A 20 4.72 20.10 12.72
C GLU A 20 3.35 19.44 12.91
N LEU A 21 3.35 18.22 13.46
CA LEU A 21 2.14 17.52 13.85
C LEU A 21 1.70 18.00 15.25
N VAL A 22 0.45 18.42 15.40
CA VAL A 22 -0.10 19.00 16.64
C VAL A 22 -0.64 17.92 17.58
N ALA A 23 -1.06 16.79 17.03
CA ALA A 23 -1.58 15.65 17.77
C ALA A 23 -1.33 14.36 16.99
N ASP A 24 -1.21 13.23 17.70
CA ASP A 24 -1.09 11.93 17.06
C ASP A 24 -2.35 11.62 16.23
N HIS A 25 -2.13 11.09 15.03
CA HIS A 25 -3.19 10.75 14.10
C HIS A 25 -2.96 9.36 13.51
N VAL A 26 -3.92 8.47 13.72
CA VAL A 26 -3.88 7.11 13.16
C VAL A 26 -4.39 7.17 11.73
N VAL A 27 -3.50 6.88 10.76
CA VAL A 27 -3.80 6.95 9.32
C VAL A 27 -4.48 5.67 8.82
N CYS A 28 -4.02 4.51 9.28
CA CYS A 28 -4.58 3.21 8.94
C CYS A 28 -4.23 2.17 10.01
N GLU A 29 -5.00 1.09 10.07
CA GLU A 29 -4.79 -0.04 10.98
C GLU A 29 -4.67 -1.33 10.17
N GLU A 30 -3.99 -2.32 10.75
CA GLU A 30 -3.85 -3.64 10.14
C GLU A 30 -5.22 -4.33 9.97
N GLY A 31 -5.40 -5.02 8.86
CA GLY A 31 -6.65 -5.71 8.53
C GLY A 31 -7.79 -4.82 8.04
N LYS A 32 -7.66 -3.48 8.09
CA LYS A 32 -8.68 -2.56 7.56
C LYS A 32 -8.35 -2.12 6.13
N PRO A 33 -9.35 -1.98 5.24
CA PRO A 33 -9.13 -1.44 3.91
C PRO A 33 -8.65 0.01 3.98
N LEU A 34 -7.61 0.31 3.20
CA LEU A 34 -7.00 1.64 3.18
C LEU A 34 -7.88 2.63 2.40
N SER A 35 -8.25 3.75 3.02
CA SER A 35 -8.97 4.81 2.31
C SER A 35 -8.05 5.53 1.30
N PRO A 36 -8.59 6.12 0.22
CA PRO A 36 -7.79 6.86 -0.75
C PRO A 36 -6.99 8.02 -0.13
N GLU A 37 -7.58 8.68 0.88
CA GLU A 37 -6.98 9.79 1.62
C GLU A 37 -5.81 9.31 2.50
N ALA A 38 -5.98 8.18 3.18
CA ALA A 38 -4.93 7.53 3.96
C ALA A 38 -3.78 7.05 3.06
N ALA A 39 -4.10 6.42 1.92
CA ALA A 39 -3.11 6.00 0.93
C ALA A 39 -2.29 7.17 0.39
N HIS A 40 -2.96 8.30 0.09
CA HIS A 40 -2.28 9.50 -0.36
C HIS A 40 -1.38 10.09 0.73
N THR A 41 -1.84 10.09 1.98
CA THR A 41 -1.05 10.55 3.13
C THR A 41 0.23 9.73 3.26
N LEU A 42 0.13 8.40 3.24
CA LEU A 42 1.30 7.50 3.32
C LEU A 42 2.26 7.71 2.15
N ARG A 43 1.74 7.97 0.95
CA ARG A 43 2.55 8.32 -0.22
C ARG A 43 3.33 9.61 -0.03
N VAL A 44 2.71 10.66 0.53
CA VAL A 44 3.38 11.95 0.79
C VAL A 44 4.44 11.81 1.89
N LEU A 45 4.16 10.99 2.90
CA LEU A 45 5.11 10.69 3.99
C LEU A 45 6.23 9.73 3.57
N GLY A 46 6.11 9.08 2.42
CA GLY A 46 7.10 8.12 1.91
C GLY A 46 7.02 6.73 2.57
N THR A 47 5.96 6.44 3.31
CA THR A 47 5.75 5.16 3.98
C THR A 47 5.18 4.12 3.00
N LYS A 48 5.91 3.03 2.77
CA LYS A 48 5.50 1.95 1.87
C LYS A 48 4.76 0.86 2.66
N MET A 49 3.46 0.69 2.38
CA MET A 49 2.61 -0.30 3.08
C MET A 49 2.64 -1.70 2.46
N ALA A 50 3.10 -1.83 1.21
CA ALA A 50 3.10 -3.09 0.49
C ALA A 50 4.42 -3.28 -0.26
N THR A 51 4.88 -4.53 -0.31
CA THR A 51 6.00 -4.92 -1.16
C THR A 51 5.45 -5.44 -2.47
N PHE A 52 5.71 -4.74 -3.57
CA PHE A 52 5.39 -5.23 -4.90
C PHE A 52 6.35 -6.37 -5.26
N ARG A 53 5.79 -7.51 -5.69
CA ARG A 53 6.54 -8.69 -6.15
C ARG A 53 5.98 -9.14 -7.49
N LEU A 54 6.87 -9.53 -8.40
CA LEU A 54 6.50 -10.12 -9.67
C LEU A 54 6.58 -11.64 -9.56
N TYR A 55 5.50 -12.33 -9.88
CA TYR A 55 5.49 -13.78 -9.98
C TYR A 55 5.20 -14.18 -11.43
N LEU A 56 6.16 -14.86 -12.05
CA LEU A 56 5.98 -15.42 -13.39
C LEU A 56 4.99 -16.57 -13.30
N VAL A 57 3.97 -16.56 -14.15
CA VAL A 57 2.91 -17.58 -14.16
C VAL A 57 3.23 -18.64 -15.20
N CYS A 58 3.57 -18.20 -16.41
CA CYS A 58 3.99 -19.07 -17.48
C CYS A 58 4.91 -18.32 -18.44
N ARG A 59 5.64 -19.09 -19.23
CA ARG A 59 6.42 -18.63 -20.37
C ARG A 59 6.02 -19.47 -21.57
N TRP A 60 5.83 -18.81 -22.69
CA TRP A 60 5.69 -19.45 -23.98
C TRP A 60 6.89 -19.08 -24.86
N SER A 61 7.41 -20.06 -25.57
CA SER A 61 8.41 -19.93 -26.63
C SER A 61 7.92 -20.70 -27.86
N SER A 62 8.57 -20.51 -29.01
CA SER A 62 8.25 -21.25 -30.24
C SER A 62 8.29 -22.77 -30.07
N ASP A 63 9.12 -23.25 -29.14
CA ASP A 63 9.44 -24.66 -28.98
C ASP A 63 8.87 -25.26 -27.68
N ASP A 64 8.51 -24.42 -26.70
CA ASP A 64 8.11 -24.86 -25.37
C ASP A 64 7.08 -23.95 -24.70
N PHE A 65 6.29 -24.54 -23.81
CA PHE A 65 5.42 -23.84 -22.89
C PHE A 65 5.67 -24.35 -21.47
N GLU A 66 6.05 -23.44 -20.59
CA GLU A 66 6.37 -23.74 -19.20
C GLU A 66 5.44 -22.97 -18.27
N VAL A 67 4.90 -23.66 -17.27
CA VAL A 67 4.08 -23.05 -16.21
C VAL A 67 4.86 -23.06 -14.91
N TYR A 68 4.95 -21.90 -14.28
CA TYR A 68 5.63 -21.71 -13.00
C TYR A 68 4.61 -21.86 -11.86
N LYS A 69 4.78 -22.90 -11.05
CA LYS A 69 3.87 -23.24 -9.94
C LYS A 69 3.73 -22.09 -8.93
N GLU A 70 4.80 -21.35 -8.67
CA GLU A 70 4.80 -20.22 -7.73
C GLU A 70 3.89 -19.08 -8.21
N GLY A 71 4.04 -18.60 -9.45
CA GLY A 71 3.14 -17.56 -9.95
C GLY A 71 1.72 -18.03 -10.20
N LEU A 72 1.53 -19.32 -10.52
CA LEU A 72 0.18 -19.89 -10.59
C LEU A 72 -0.53 -19.88 -9.23
N ALA A 73 0.18 -20.20 -8.14
CA ALA A 73 -0.36 -20.14 -6.77
C ALA A 73 -0.73 -18.71 -6.34
N HIS A 74 -0.05 -17.69 -6.86
CA HIS A 74 -0.39 -16.29 -6.60
C HIS A 74 -1.53 -15.74 -7.49
N LEU A 75 -1.89 -16.42 -8.57
CA LEU A 75 -3.04 -16.08 -9.42
C LEU A 75 -4.36 -16.68 -8.92
N GLY A 76 -4.29 -17.87 -8.32
CA GLY A 76 -5.42 -18.44 -7.59
C GLY A 76 -5.55 -17.70 -6.27
N GLY A 77 -6.38 -16.66 -6.26
CA GLY A 77 -6.55 -15.76 -5.11
C GLY A 77 -6.62 -16.50 -3.79
N GLU A 78 -6.00 -15.88 -2.78
CA GLU A 78 -6.03 -16.25 -1.37
C GLU A 78 -7.25 -17.11 -1.02
N GLU A 79 -7.01 -18.40 -0.74
CA GLU A 79 -7.93 -19.12 0.12
C GLU A 79 -8.06 -18.29 1.40
N ALA A 80 -9.32 -18.09 1.78
CA ALA A 80 -9.73 -17.31 2.92
C ALA A 80 -8.85 -17.63 4.14
N ASP A 81 -8.39 -16.56 4.78
CA ASP A 81 -7.98 -16.46 6.17
C ASP A 81 -8.50 -17.64 7.04
N GLU A 82 -7.72 -18.71 7.12
CA GLU A 82 -7.97 -19.83 8.04
C GLU A 82 -7.41 -19.42 9.41
N SER A 83 -8.19 -18.60 10.12
CA SER A 83 -8.01 -18.32 11.55
C SER A 83 -9.36 -18.16 12.25
N SER A 84 -10.01 -19.27 12.63
CA SER A 84 -10.95 -19.34 13.76
C SER A 84 -10.97 -20.74 14.34
#